data_AF-A0A7K4FEV8-F1
#
_entry.id   AF-A0A7K4FEV8-F1
#
_cell.length_a   1.000
_cell.length_b   1.000
_cell.length_c   1.000
_cell.angle_alpha   90.00
_cell.angle_beta   90.00
_cell.angle_gamma   90.00
#
_symmetry.space_group_name_H-M   'P 1'
#
loop_
_entity.id
_entity.type
_entity.pdbx_description
1 polymer ?
#
loop_
_entity_poly.entity_id
_entity_poly.type
_entity_poly.pdbx_seq_one_letter_code
_entity_poly.pdbx_strand_id
1 'polypeptide(L)'
;MAEIDTQKQVYLFLHGKMDLKEKATNALTAKGFAADKVTMALPTKVGEVGDYMAMLWMPPNPDHIKIQQITKVEEVEPEGMIGLWKGVSKDDIDTIPL
;
A
#
# COMPACT_ATOMS: atom_id res chain seq x y z
N MET A 1 -5.60 -18.28 -4.78
CA MET A 1 -4.81 -17.41 -3.88
C MET A 1 -3.51 -17.14 -4.60
N ALA A 2 -3.24 -15.89 -4.99
CA ALA A 2 -1.93 -15.54 -5.51
C ALA A 2 -0.93 -15.64 -4.34
N GLU A 3 0.23 -16.26 -4.58
CA GLU A 3 1.30 -16.26 -3.58
C GLU A 3 1.81 -14.82 -3.45
N ILE A 4 1.71 -14.25 -2.25
CA ILE A 4 2.20 -12.90 -1.96
C ILE A 4 3.71 -13.02 -1.73
N ASP A 5 4.50 -12.32 -2.54
CA ASP A 5 5.95 -12.24 -2.37
C ASP A 5 6.29 -11.24 -1.26
N THR A 6 6.51 -11.74 -0.05
CA THR A 6 6.77 -10.89 1.12
C THR A 6 8.11 -10.15 1.09
N GLN A 7 8.95 -10.37 0.06
CA GLN A 7 10.22 -9.68 -0.15
C GLN A 7 10.06 -8.39 -0.99
N LYS A 8 8.90 -8.18 -1.61
CA LYS A 8 8.58 -6.99 -2.40
C LYS A 8 8.31 -5.77 -1.54
N GLN A 9 8.43 -4.60 -2.14
CA GLN A 9 8.19 -3.35 -1.43
C GLN A 9 6.67 -3.20 -1.20
N VAL A 10 6.32 -2.77 0.01
CA VAL A 10 4.94 -2.42 0.37
C VAL A 10 4.85 -0.93 0.66
N TYR A 11 3.93 -0.27 -0.04
CA TYR A 11 3.67 1.16 0.09
C TYR A 11 2.41 1.39 0.92
N LEU A 12 2.59 1.88 2.15
CA LEU A 12 1.53 2.06 3.14
C LEU A 12 0.85 3.44 2.99
N PHE A 13 -0.46 3.41 2.75
CA PHE A 13 -1.35 4.58 2.67
C PHE A 13 -2.21 4.69 3.92
N LEU A 14 -1.98 5.74 4.70
CA LEU A 14 -2.66 5.95 5.98
C LEU A 14 -3.90 6.86 5.89
N HIS A 15 -4.15 7.53 4.75
CA HIS A 15 -5.25 8.49 4.62
C HIS A 15 -5.32 9.54 5.76
N GLY A 16 -4.16 10.00 6.24
CA GLY A 16 -4.06 10.95 7.34
C GLY A 16 -4.10 10.35 8.75
N LYS A 17 -4.31 9.04 8.91
CA LYS A 17 -4.31 8.33 10.20
C LYS A 17 -2.90 7.93 10.65
N MET A 18 -2.09 8.92 11.02
CA MET A 18 -0.73 8.69 11.50
C MET A 18 -0.70 7.86 12.81
N ASP A 19 -1.76 7.95 13.61
CA ASP A 19 -1.99 7.13 14.80
C ASP A 19 -2.06 5.63 14.51
N LEU A 20 -2.50 5.24 13.30
CA LEU A 20 -2.62 3.85 12.88
C LEU A 20 -1.35 3.31 12.20
N LYS A 21 -0.30 4.13 12.04
CA LYS A 21 0.94 3.72 11.35
C LYS A 21 1.57 2.48 11.97
N GLU A 22 1.75 2.48 13.28
CA GLU A 22 2.38 1.37 13.99
C GLU A 22 1.50 0.11 13.92
N LYS A 23 0.20 0.25 14.18
CA LYS A 23 -0.78 -0.84 14.09
C LYS A 23 -0.78 -1.48 12.70
N ALA A 24 -0.80 -0.67 11.65
CA ALA A 24 -0.80 -1.13 10.28
C ALA A 24 0.52 -1.83 9.88
N THR A 25 1.65 -1.29 10.33
CA THR A 25 2.96 -1.92 10.11
C THR A 25 3.01 -3.28 10.79
N ASN A 26 2.53 -3.38 12.04
CA ASN A 26 2.48 -4.64 12.78
C ASN A 26 1.55 -5.68 12.12
N ALA A 27 0.41 -5.24 11.56
CA ALA A 27 -0.48 -6.13 10.82
C ALA A 27 0.17 -6.67 9.53
N LEU A 28 0.92 -5.82 8.81
CA LEU A 28 1.68 -6.23 7.63
C LEU A 28 2.84 -7.18 7.98
N THR A 29 3.58 -6.92 9.06
CA THR A 29 4.65 -7.81 9.49
C THR A 29 4.12 -9.15 10.00
N ALA A 30 2.98 -9.16 10.70
CA ALA A 30 2.29 -10.39 11.09
C ALA A 30 1.80 -11.23 9.90
N LYS A 31 1.52 -10.58 8.75
CA LYS A 31 1.23 -11.27 7.47
C LYS A 31 2.47 -11.91 6.84
N GLY A 32 3.67 -11.46 7.24
CA GLY A 32 4.96 -11.99 6.78
C GLY A 32 5.80 -11.00 5.99
N PHE A 33 5.33 -9.76 5.75
CA PHE A 33 6.16 -8.73 5.13
C PHE A 33 7.30 -8.32 6.06
N ALA A 34 8.50 -8.12 5.51
CA ALA A 34 9.61 -7.63 6.31
C ALA A 34 9.41 -6.13 6.65
N ALA A 35 9.74 -5.72 7.87
CA ALA A 35 9.46 -4.36 8.35
C ALA A 35 10.21 -3.29 7.55
N ASP A 36 11.40 -3.60 7.03
CA ASP A 36 12.20 -2.78 6.12
C ASP A 36 11.58 -2.66 4.71
N LYS A 37 10.68 -3.58 4.36
CA LYS A 37 9.90 -3.54 3.11
C LYS A 37 8.61 -2.73 3.23
N VAL A 38 8.20 -2.35 4.43
CA VAL A 38 7.04 -1.47 4.63
C VAL A 38 7.51 -0.02 4.63
N THR A 39 7.13 0.72 3.59
CA THR A 39 7.47 2.14 3.43
C THR A 39 6.22 2.99 3.31
N MET A 40 6.28 4.22 3.80
CA MET A 40 5.16 5.15 3.62
C MET A 40 5.05 5.56 2.16
N ALA A 41 3.84 5.51 1.61
CA ALA A 41 3.59 5.98 0.26
C ALA A 41 3.79 7.51 0.17
N LEU A 42 4.48 7.96 -0.88
CA LEU A 42 4.72 9.37 -1.16
C LEU A 42 4.08 9.74 -2.50
N PRO A 43 3.46 10.92 -2.66
CA PRO A 43 2.83 11.32 -3.91
C PRO A 43 3.83 11.51 -5.06
N THR A 44 5.13 11.64 -4.75
CA THR A 44 6.22 11.87 -5.71
C THR A 44 7.02 10.61 -6.05
N LYS A 45 6.72 9.48 -5.40
CA LYS A 45 7.43 8.22 -5.62
C LYS A 45 6.47 7.04 -5.58
N VAL A 46 6.31 6.40 -6.72
CA VAL A 46 5.53 5.17 -6.88
C VAL A 46 6.43 3.94 -6.78
N GLY A 47 5.79 2.78 -6.62
CA GLY A 47 6.46 1.48 -6.70
C GLY A 47 6.62 0.96 -8.12
N GLU A 48 7.14 -0.25 -8.24
CA GLU A 48 7.32 -0.96 -9.50
C GLU A 48 6.21 -2.01 -9.71
N VAL A 49 6.09 -2.51 -10.95
CA VAL A 49 5.18 -3.64 -11.23
C VAL A 49 5.59 -4.85 -10.40
N GLY A 50 4.63 -5.41 -9.66
CA GLY A 50 4.83 -6.50 -8.73
C GLY A 50 5.05 -6.08 -7.28
N ASP A 51 5.30 -4.80 -6.99
CA ASP A 51 5.23 -4.27 -5.62
C ASP A 51 3.78 -4.18 -5.14
N TYR A 52 3.62 -3.95 -3.84
CA TYR A 52 2.32 -3.94 -3.19
C TYR A 52 1.97 -2.57 -2.62
N MET A 53 0.68 -2.25 -2.65
CA MET A 53 0.09 -1.12 -1.96
C MET A 53 -0.72 -1.65 -0.78
N ALA A 54 -0.47 -1.13 0.41
CA ALA A 54 -1.23 -1.40 1.61
C ALA A 54 -2.05 -0.16 1.98
N MET A 55 -3.35 -0.20 1.78
CA MET A 55 -4.24 0.94 1.96
C MET A 55 -5.15 0.74 3.16
N LEU A 56 -5.11 1.65 4.14
CA LEU A 56 -6.12 1.68 5.20
C LEU A 56 -7.49 1.96 4.60
N TRP A 57 -8.41 1.01 4.71
CA TRP A 57 -9.70 1.05 4.03
C TRP A 57 -10.87 1.16 5.02
N MET A 58 -11.98 1.74 4.53
CA MET A 58 -13.09 2.36 5.26
C MET A 58 -12.78 3.71 5.94
N PRO A 59 -12.17 4.69 5.24
CA PRO A 59 -12.11 6.05 5.77
C PRO A 59 -13.54 6.60 6.04
N PRO A 60 -13.76 7.35 7.14
CA PRO A 60 -12.75 7.93 8.02
C PRO A 60 -12.27 7.02 9.16
N ASN A 61 -12.87 5.86 9.38
CA ASN A 61 -12.54 4.94 10.47
C ASN A 61 -12.11 3.59 9.90
N PRO A 62 -10.86 3.50 9.40
CA PRO A 62 -10.42 2.29 8.75
C PRO A 62 -10.33 1.13 9.75
N ASP A 63 -10.85 -0.03 9.35
CA ASP A 63 -10.90 -1.25 10.15
C ASP A 63 -10.10 -2.41 9.52
N HIS A 64 -9.65 -2.24 8.28
CA HIS A 64 -8.76 -3.19 7.61
C HIS A 64 -7.79 -2.49 6.65
N ILE A 65 -6.79 -3.24 6.21
CA ILE A 65 -5.80 -2.90 5.19
C ILE A 65 -6.16 -3.67 3.93
N LYS A 66 -6.33 -2.97 2.81
CA LYS A 66 -6.36 -3.60 1.49
C LYS A 66 -4.94 -3.76 0.96
N ILE A 67 -4.58 -4.98 0.55
CA ILE A 67 -3.36 -5.25 -0.19
C ILE A 67 -3.70 -5.32 -1.67
N GLN A 68 -3.04 -4.47 -2.45
CA GLN A 68 -3.22 -4.39 -3.89
C GLN A 68 -1.85 -4.60 -4.56
N GLN A 69 -1.77 -5.43 -5.59
CA GLN A 69 -0.54 -5.61 -6.36
C GLN A 69 -0.50 -4.58 -7.48
N ILE A 70 0.63 -3.89 -7.65
CA ILE A 70 0.85 -2.99 -8.78
C ILE A 70 1.01 -3.82 -10.04
N THR A 71 0.12 -3.62 -11.01
CA THR A 71 0.12 -4.36 -12.28
C THR A 71 0.62 -3.53 -13.44
N LYS A 72 0.58 -2.20 -13.32
CA LYS A 72 1.08 -1.27 -14.35
C LYS A 72 1.51 0.05 -13.70
N VAL A 73 2.59 0.64 -14.21
CA VAL A 73 3.04 1.97 -13.84
C VAL A 73 3.24 2.78 -15.12
N GLU A 74 2.53 3.90 -15.23
CA GLU A 74 2.61 4.84 -16.34
C GLU A 74 3.18 6.17 -15.86
N GLU A 75 4.03 6.77 -16.70
CA GLU A 75 4.54 8.11 -16.46
C GLU A 75 3.43 9.13 -16.72
N VAL A 76 3.00 9.82 -15.67
CA VAL A 76 1.92 10.80 -15.70
C VAL A 76 2.33 12.04 -14.93
N GLU A 77 1.74 13.18 -15.26
CA GLU A 77 1.88 14.38 -14.43
C GLU A 77 1.21 14.16 -13.05
N PRO A 78 1.86 14.57 -11.95
CA PRO A 78 1.32 14.38 -10.61
C PRO A 78 0.05 15.21 -10.41
N GLU A 79 -1.01 14.60 -9.89
CA GLU A 79 -2.30 15.27 -9.69
C GLU A 79 -2.72 15.31 -8.21
N GLY A 80 -2.89 16.53 -7.68
CA GLY A 80 -3.46 16.76 -6.34
C GLY A 80 -2.74 15.95 -5.25
N MET A 81 -3.53 15.32 -4.37
CA MET A 81 -3.01 14.45 -3.30
C MET A 81 -2.63 13.04 -3.77
N ILE A 82 -3.14 12.61 -4.93
CA ILE A 82 -2.82 11.30 -5.52
C ILE A 82 -1.42 11.31 -6.11
N GLY A 83 -0.96 12.44 -6.65
CA GLY A 83 0.35 12.60 -7.24
C GLY A 83 0.56 11.61 -8.39
N LEU A 84 1.73 10.99 -8.44
CA LEU A 84 2.12 10.01 -9.47
C LEU A 84 1.34 8.69 -9.36
N TRP A 85 0.66 8.41 -8.24
CA TRP A 85 -0.13 7.18 -8.07
C TRP A 85 -1.35 7.10 -9.00
N LYS A 86 -1.70 8.18 -9.69
CA LYS A 86 -2.71 8.19 -10.76
C LYS A 86 -2.30 7.28 -11.92
N GLY A 87 -1.00 7.19 -12.20
CA GLY A 87 -0.46 6.33 -13.27
C GLY A 87 -0.33 4.86 -12.86
N VAL A 88 -0.75 4.48 -11.65
CA VAL A 88 -0.55 3.14 -11.11
C VAL A 88 -1.85 2.33 -11.19
N SER A 89 -1.83 1.28 -12.00
CA SER A 89 -2.87 0.25 -12.01
C SER A 89 -2.56 -0.81 -10.97
N LYS A 90 -3.60 -1.33 -10.31
CA LYS A 90 -3.47 -2.27 -9.20
C LYS A 90 -4.66 -3.20 -9.11
N ASP A 91 -4.40 -4.42 -8.67
CA ASP A 91 -5.42 -5.45 -8.44
C ASP A 91 -5.52 -5.76 -6.95
N ASP A 92 -6.75 -5.83 -6.42
CA ASP A 92 -7.01 -6.26 -5.04
C ASP A 92 -6.65 -7.74 -4.91
N ILE A 93 -5.68 -8.06 -4.06
CA ILE A 93 -5.20 -9.44 -3.88
C ILE A 93 -5.48 -10.00 -2.49
N ASP A 94 -5.60 -9.16 -1.47
CA ASP A 94 -5.86 -9.60 -0.10
C ASP A 94 -6.34 -8.44 0.80
N THR A 95 -6.82 -8.80 2.00
CA THR A 95 -7.20 -7.86 3.06
C THR A 95 -6.72 -8.35 4.43
N ILE A 96 -6.21 -7.43 5.26
CA ILE A 96 -5.78 -7.72 6.63
C ILE A 96 -6.61 -6.88 7.61
N PRO A 97 -7.25 -7.47 8.64
CA PRO A 97 -7.90 -6.69 9.68
C PRO A 97 -6.88 -5.84 10.47
N LEU A 98 -7.27 -4.62 10.87
CA LEU A 98 -6.43 -3.74 11.68
C LEU A 98 -6.52 -4.05 13.17
#